data_AF-A0A954IPC7-F1
#
_entry.id   AF-A0A954IPC7-F1
#
_cell.length_a   1.000
_cell.length_b   1.000
_cell.length_c   1.000
_cell.angle_alpha   90.00
_cell.angle_beta   90.00
_cell.angle_gamma   90.00
#
_symmetry.space_group_name_H-M   'P 1'
#
loop_
_entity.id
_entity.type
_entity.pdbx_description
1 polymer ?
#
loop_
_entity_poly.entity_id
_entity_poly.type
_entity_poly.pdbx_seq_one_letter_code
_entity_poly.pdbx_strand_id
1 'polypeptide(L)'
;MLDLLSLSIAVGLVISLILSETLGRGAGGLVVPGYMAFYLTQPQAVALTLTTALVTYAFVYWLSQILIIFGRRRTVLMILTGFFLGMLIRLGLGIAFTHPNPSYTVIGYIIPGLLAIWFDRQGVFDTMTTTLTAAAIVRLVLVAVMPGHLHEVELARLEAEQKREELMHPEHQPESRVISDKAATANHVKTPPGTNWPETTGTSWSKPVETLPATAERHAAM
;
A
#
# COMPACT_ATOMS: atom_id res chain seq x y z
N MET A 1 19.05 -3.19 -2.51
CA MET A 1 18.20 -2.45 -1.56
C MET A 1 17.24 -3.46 -0.96
N LEU A 2 17.20 -3.61 0.37
CA LEU A 2 16.23 -4.50 1.01
C LEU A 2 14.93 -3.72 1.23
N ASP A 3 13.82 -4.21 0.70
CA ASP A 3 12.51 -3.61 0.93
C ASP A 3 12.12 -3.77 2.41
N LEU A 4 11.48 -2.75 2.98
CA LEU A 4 11.00 -2.76 4.37
C LEU A 4 10.09 -3.96 4.66
N LEU A 5 9.29 -4.38 3.68
CA LEU A 5 8.42 -5.54 3.79
C LEU A 5 9.22 -6.84 3.95
N SER A 6 10.26 -7.04 3.14
CA SER A 6 11.15 -8.21 3.21
C SER A 6 11.88 -8.27 4.55
N LEU A 7 12.37 -7.13 5.04
CA LEU A 7 13.00 -7.03 6.36
C LEU A 7 12.00 -7.36 7.48
N SER A 8 10.78 -6.83 7.41
CA SER A 8 9.71 -7.09 8.38
C SER A 8 9.35 -8.57 8.46
N ILE A 9 9.30 -9.26 7.32
CA ILE A 9 9.07 -10.71 7.28
C ILE A 9 10.25 -11.47 7.88
N ALA A 10 11.49 -11.11 7.53
CA ALA A 10 12.68 -11.78 8.05
C ALA A 10 12.76 -11.67 9.59
N VAL A 11 12.58 -10.46 10.13
CA VAL A 11 12.54 -10.23 11.59
C VAL A 11 11.33 -10.93 12.22
N GLY A 12 10.17 -10.88 11.57
CA GLY A 12 8.96 -11.57 12.01
C GLY A 12 9.11 -13.09 12.11
N LEU A 13 9.79 -13.71 11.16
CA LEU A 13 10.10 -15.15 11.17
C LEU A 13 10.96 -15.51 12.39
N VAL A 14 12.03 -14.76 12.64
CA VAL A 14 12.92 -15.01 13.79
C VAL A 14 12.18 -14.83 15.10
N ILE A 15 11.44 -13.73 15.26
CA ILE A 15 10.71 -13.42 16.50
C ILE A 15 9.56 -14.40 16.73
N SER A 16 8.82 -14.78 15.69
CA SER A 16 7.75 -15.78 15.81
C SER A 16 8.28 -17.15 16.23
N LEU A 17 9.47 -17.57 15.77
CA LEU A 17 10.12 -18.79 16.21
C LEU A 17 10.50 -18.73 17.69
N ILE A 18 11.17 -17.65 18.11
CA ILE A 18 11.58 -17.45 19.52
C ILE A 18 10.35 -17.45 20.43
N LEU A 19 9.28 -16.74 20.05
CA LEU A 19 8.03 -16.72 20.82
C LEU A 19 7.34 -18.09 20.84
N SER A 20 7.36 -18.82 19.72
CA SER A 20 6.73 -20.14 19.66
C SER A 20 7.44 -21.16 20.56
N GLU A 21 8.76 -21.06 20.67
CA GLU A 21 9.57 -21.92 21.54
C GLU A 21 9.43 -21.53 23.01
N THR A 22 9.44 -20.23 23.33
CA THR A 22 9.40 -19.74 24.72
C THR A 22 8.00 -19.79 25.34
N LEU A 23 6.94 -19.48 24.57
CA LEU A 23 5.56 -19.45 25.06
C LEU A 23 4.80 -20.76 24.78
N GLY A 24 5.36 -21.67 23.99
CA GLY A 24 4.70 -22.90 23.55
C GLY A 24 3.44 -22.67 22.71
N ARG A 25 3.26 -21.45 22.19
CA ARG A 25 2.06 -20.98 21.48
C ARG A 25 2.45 -20.38 20.13
N GLY A 26 1.73 -20.77 19.08
CA GLY A 26 2.02 -20.26 17.74
C GLY A 26 1.35 -18.90 17.50
N ALA A 27 2.13 -17.94 16.98
CA ALA A 27 1.68 -16.57 16.70
C ALA A 27 0.93 -16.45 15.37
N GLY A 28 -0.10 -17.29 15.13
CA GLY A 28 -0.93 -17.18 13.92
C GLY A 28 -0.23 -17.58 12.61
N GLY A 29 0.98 -18.16 12.69
CA GLY A 29 1.82 -18.59 11.57
C GLY A 29 3.16 -17.85 11.55
N LEU A 30 4.21 -18.47 11.01
CA LEU A 30 5.57 -17.89 11.07
C LEU A 30 5.67 -16.53 10.36
N VAL A 31 4.96 -16.36 9.25
CA VAL A 31 5.04 -15.17 8.39
C VAL A 31 4.11 -14.05 8.86
N VAL A 32 3.02 -14.38 9.57
CA VAL A 32 1.92 -13.44 9.87
C VAL A 32 2.35 -12.26 10.76
N PRO A 33 3.10 -12.46 11.87
CA PRO A 33 3.56 -11.36 12.72
C PRO A 33 4.39 -10.32 11.96
N GLY A 34 5.21 -10.76 11.00
CA GLY A 34 6.02 -9.88 10.16
C GLY A 34 5.18 -8.98 9.26
N TYR A 35 4.13 -9.51 8.63
CA TYR A 35 3.20 -8.68 7.86
C TYR A 35 2.37 -7.76 8.75
N MET A 36 1.88 -8.27 9.89
CA MET A 36 1.09 -7.48 10.83
C MET A 36 1.89 -6.30 11.38
N ALA A 37 3.18 -6.49 11.69
CA ALA A 37 4.06 -5.42 12.17
C ALA A 37 4.22 -4.28 11.15
N PHE A 38 4.29 -4.59 9.86
CA PHE A 38 4.38 -3.57 8.82
C PHE A 38 3.11 -2.70 8.77
N TYR A 39 1.94 -3.34 8.85
CA TYR A 39 0.63 -2.68 8.80
C TYR A 39 0.11 -2.21 10.16
N LEU A 40 0.89 -2.31 11.24
CA LEU A 40 0.47 -1.97 12.59
C LEU A 40 0.05 -0.49 12.76
N THR A 41 0.55 0.41 11.89
CA THR A 41 0.14 1.83 11.85
C THR A 41 -1.21 2.06 11.17
N GLN A 42 -1.78 1.05 10.52
CA GLN A 42 -3.09 1.11 9.88
C GLN A 42 -4.05 0.17 10.63
N PRO A 43 -4.64 0.63 11.75
CA PRO A 43 -5.46 -0.23 12.59
C PRO A 43 -6.67 -0.81 11.83
N GLN A 44 -7.21 -0.06 10.87
CA GLN A 44 -8.28 -0.55 9.99
C GLN A 44 -7.88 -1.78 9.15
N ALA A 45 -6.67 -1.82 8.59
CA ALA A 45 -6.22 -2.94 7.76
C ALA A 45 -6.02 -4.21 8.61
N VAL A 46 -5.45 -4.03 9.80
CA VAL A 46 -5.27 -5.08 10.81
C VAL A 46 -6.63 -5.61 11.28
N ALA A 47 -7.57 -4.72 11.62
CA ALA A 47 -8.92 -5.08 12.07
C ALA A 47 -9.70 -5.81 10.97
N LEU A 48 -9.63 -5.35 9.72
CA LEU A 48 -10.26 -6.01 8.57
C LEU A 48 -9.70 -7.42 8.36
N THR A 49 -8.38 -7.59 8.47
CA THR A 49 -7.73 -8.89 8.28
C THR A 49 -8.11 -9.86 9.40
N LEU A 50 -8.10 -9.42 10.66
CA LEU A 50 -8.54 -10.23 11.81
C LEU A 50 -10.02 -10.60 11.71
N THR A 51 -10.88 -9.65 11.33
CA THR A 51 -12.31 -9.90 11.12
C THR A 51 -12.52 -10.89 9.98
N THR A 52 -11.79 -10.75 8.87
CA THR A 52 -11.86 -11.68 7.73
C THR A 52 -11.42 -13.08 8.15
N ALA A 53 -10.35 -13.20 8.92
CA ALA A 53 -9.89 -14.48 9.47
C ALA A 53 -10.93 -15.12 10.39
N LEU A 54 -11.59 -14.31 11.24
CA LEU A 54 -12.63 -14.79 12.15
C LEU A 54 -13.86 -15.28 11.39
N VAL A 55 -14.32 -14.52 10.40
CA VAL A 55 -15.44 -14.91 9.52
C VAL A 55 -15.09 -16.18 8.75
N THR A 56 -13.87 -16.29 8.23
CA THR A 56 -13.37 -17.50 7.55
C THR A 56 -13.44 -18.71 8.47
N TYR A 57 -12.91 -18.58 9.69
CA TYR A 57 -12.94 -19.63 10.70
C TYR A 57 -14.37 -20.04 11.04
N ALA A 58 -15.25 -19.08 11.33
CA ALA A 58 -16.64 -19.34 11.68
C ALA A 58 -17.42 -20.02 10.54
N PHE A 59 -17.23 -19.56 9.30
CA PHE A 59 -17.88 -20.12 8.12
C PHE A 59 -17.46 -21.59 7.90
N VAL A 60 -16.16 -21.87 7.91
CA VAL A 60 -15.65 -23.24 7.72
C VAL A 60 -15.99 -24.13 8.91
N TYR A 61 -15.99 -23.60 10.14
CA TYR A 61 -16.45 -24.33 11.32
C TYR A 61 -17.91 -24.75 11.15
N TRP A 62 -18.80 -23.82 10.78
CA TRP A 62 -20.21 -24.12 10.54
C TRP A 62 -20.40 -25.11 9.39
N LEU A 63 -19.65 -24.95 8.29
CA LEU A 63 -19.68 -25.86 7.16
C LEU A 63 -19.22 -27.28 7.55
N SER A 64 -18.23 -27.40 8.43
CA SER A 64 -17.72 -28.69 8.92
C SER A 64 -18.70 -29.44 9.85
N GLN A 65 -19.75 -28.78 10.34
CA GLN A 65 -20.84 -29.45 11.07
C GLN A 65 -21.83 -30.12 10.11
N ILE A 66 -22.01 -29.58 8.91
CA ILE A 66 -22.94 -30.10 7.90
C ILE A 66 -22.24 -31.12 7.01
N LEU A 67 -21.04 -30.78 6.56
CA LEU A 67 -20.21 -31.62 5.72
C LEU A 67 -19.20 -32.34 6.61
N ILE A 68 -19.12 -33.67 6.47
CA ILE A 68 -18.17 -34.54 7.19
C ILE A 68 -16.74 -34.26 6.68
N ILE A 69 -16.14 -33.17 7.17
CA ILE A 69 -14.83 -32.68 6.74
C ILE A 69 -13.89 -32.67 7.94
N PHE A 70 -13.05 -33.70 8.03
CA PHE A 70 -12.11 -33.86 9.13
C PHE A 70 -10.64 -33.69 8.71
N GLY A 71 -9.81 -33.30 9.67
CA GLY A 71 -8.35 -33.25 9.55
C GLY A 71 -7.84 -32.30 8.46
N ARG A 72 -6.95 -32.80 7.61
CA ARG A 72 -6.22 -32.01 6.59
C ARG A 72 -7.15 -31.30 5.60
N ARG A 73 -8.31 -31.90 5.26
CA ARG A 73 -9.28 -31.30 4.32
C ARG A 73 -9.84 -29.99 4.87
N ARG A 74 -10.09 -29.93 6.18
CA ARG A 74 -10.57 -28.73 6.87
C ARG A 74 -9.55 -27.59 6.78
N THR A 75 -8.25 -27.89 6.95
CA THR A 75 -7.16 -26.91 6.81
C THR A 75 -7.10 -26.30 5.42
N VAL A 76 -7.21 -27.11 4.37
CA VAL A 76 -7.20 -26.60 2.99
C VAL A 76 -8.39 -25.69 2.71
N LEU A 77 -9.58 -26.06 3.23
CA LEU A 77 -10.77 -25.21 3.10
C LEU A 77 -10.62 -23.88 3.84
N MET A 78 -10.00 -23.85 5.02
CA MET A 78 -9.70 -22.58 5.70
C MET A 78 -8.86 -21.64 4.82
N ILE A 79 -7.83 -22.15 4.14
CA ILE A 79 -6.99 -21.35 3.24
C ILE A 79 -7.80 -20.87 2.04
N LEU A 80 -8.53 -21.77 1.37
CA LEU A 80 -9.31 -21.45 0.17
C LEU A 80 -10.42 -20.44 0.48
N THR A 81 -11.18 -20.67 1.55
CA THR A 81 -12.25 -19.77 2.00
C THR A 81 -11.67 -18.43 2.44
N GLY A 82 -10.53 -18.40 3.15
CA GLY A 82 -9.88 -17.15 3.56
C GLY A 82 -9.41 -16.32 2.38
N PHE A 83 -8.80 -16.96 1.38
CA PHE A 83 -8.44 -16.33 0.12
C PHE A 83 -9.67 -15.78 -0.61
N PHE A 84 -10.72 -16.59 -0.72
CA PHE A 84 -11.95 -16.21 -1.41
C PHE A 84 -12.67 -15.04 -0.72
N LEU A 85 -12.81 -15.07 0.61
CA LEU A 85 -13.38 -13.98 1.40
C LEU A 85 -12.52 -12.71 1.31
N GLY A 86 -11.20 -12.83 1.40
CA GLY A 86 -10.30 -11.68 1.23
C GLY A 86 -10.45 -11.02 -0.14
N MET A 87 -10.63 -11.82 -1.20
CA MET A 87 -10.92 -11.32 -2.54
C MET A 87 -12.29 -10.64 -2.64
N LEU A 88 -13.33 -11.25 -2.09
CA LEU A 88 -14.69 -10.67 -2.07
C LEU A 88 -14.74 -9.35 -1.32
N ILE A 89 -14.11 -9.27 -0.14
CA ILE A 89 -14.06 -8.04 0.66
C ILE A 89 -13.33 -6.94 -0.12
N ARG A 90 -12.20 -7.25 -0.74
CA ARG A 90 -11.47 -6.25 -1.54
C ARG A 90 -12.31 -5.74 -2.72
N LEU A 91 -13.02 -6.63 -3.41
CA LEU A 91 -13.92 -6.23 -4.51
C LEU A 91 -15.09 -5.40 -3.98
N GLY A 92 -15.73 -5.82 -2.90
CA GLY A 92 -16.85 -5.11 -2.28
C GLY A 92 -16.47 -3.73 -1.77
N LEU A 93 -15.32 -3.60 -1.09
CA LEU A 93 -14.79 -2.31 -0.65
C LEU A 93 -14.45 -1.40 -1.83
N GLY A 94 -13.90 -1.96 -2.91
CA GLY A 94 -13.59 -1.19 -4.13
C GLY A 94 -14.83 -0.66 -4.85
N ILE A 95 -15.99 -1.32 -4.72
CA ILE A 95 -17.27 -0.85 -5.28
C ILE A 95 -17.97 0.12 -4.33
N ALA A 96 -17.90 -0.14 -3.01
CA ALA A 96 -18.58 0.67 -2.00
C ALA A 96 -17.91 2.03 -1.75
N PHE A 97 -16.59 2.12 -1.91
CA PHE A 97 -15.83 3.35 -1.71
C PHE A 97 -15.30 3.86 -3.05
N THR A 98 -15.91 4.94 -3.57
CA THR A 98 -15.54 5.61 -4.83
C THR A 98 -14.07 6.07 -4.84
N HIS A 99 -13.50 6.31 -3.66
CA HIS A 99 -12.08 6.54 -3.45
C HIS A 99 -11.57 5.50 -2.44
N PRO A 100 -10.93 4.41 -2.90
CA PRO A 100 -10.34 3.44 -1.99
C PRO A 100 -9.23 4.11 -1.19
N ASN A 101 -9.48 4.44 0.08
CA ASN A 101 -8.39 4.81 0.97
C ASN A 101 -7.50 3.57 1.10
N PRO A 102 -6.18 3.65 0.83
CA PRO A 102 -5.27 2.51 0.91
C PRO A 102 -5.33 1.79 2.27
N SER A 103 -5.77 2.51 3.30
CA SER A 103 -6.09 2.03 4.63
C SER A 103 -7.14 0.89 4.70
N TYR A 104 -8.12 0.84 3.80
CA TYR A 104 -9.15 -0.20 3.80
C TYR A 104 -8.77 -1.38 2.90
N THR A 105 -7.68 -2.07 3.27
CA THR A 105 -7.20 -3.24 2.52
C THR A 105 -6.97 -4.41 3.45
N VAL A 106 -7.46 -5.59 3.06
CA VAL A 106 -7.11 -6.86 3.72
C VAL A 106 -5.65 -7.18 3.41
N ILE A 107 -4.86 -7.45 4.44
CA ILE A 107 -3.43 -7.67 4.32
C ILE A 107 -3.20 -9.06 3.71
N GLY A 108 -2.90 -9.09 2.42
CA GLY A 108 -2.69 -10.33 1.68
C GLY A 108 -3.93 -11.22 1.61
N TYR A 109 -3.99 -12.07 0.60
CA TYR A 109 -5.13 -12.98 0.46
C TYR A 109 -4.97 -14.27 1.28
N ILE A 110 -3.72 -14.69 1.53
CA ILE A 110 -3.43 -15.97 2.20
C ILE A 110 -3.42 -15.81 3.73
N ILE A 111 -3.02 -14.64 4.24
CA ILE A 111 -2.90 -14.36 5.67
C ILE A 111 -4.19 -14.59 6.46
N PRO A 112 -5.38 -14.12 6.04
CA PRO A 112 -6.61 -14.42 6.78
C PRO A 112 -6.91 -15.92 6.86
N GLY A 113 -6.59 -16.68 5.80
CA GLY A 113 -6.72 -18.14 5.80
C GLY A 113 -5.72 -18.84 6.73
N LEU A 114 -4.49 -18.35 6.80
CA LEU A 114 -3.50 -18.86 7.76
C LEU A 114 -3.94 -18.60 9.20
N LEU A 115 -4.37 -17.38 9.53
CA LEU A 115 -4.89 -17.04 10.84
C LEU A 115 -6.09 -17.92 11.24
N ALA A 116 -7.01 -18.18 10.30
CA ALA A 116 -8.15 -19.07 10.53
C ALA A 116 -7.75 -20.50 10.91
N ILE A 117 -6.64 -21.02 10.36
CA ILE A 117 -6.09 -22.33 10.75
C ILE A 117 -5.62 -22.31 12.21
N TRP A 118 -4.99 -21.23 12.66
CA TRP A 118 -4.51 -21.12 14.04
C TRP A 118 -5.65 -20.90 15.03
N PHE A 119 -6.69 -20.16 14.64
CA PHE A 119 -7.93 -20.06 15.41
C PHE A 119 -8.54 -21.44 15.68
N ASP A 120 -8.48 -22.34 14.71
CA ASP A 120 -8.97 -23.70 14.88
C ASP A 120 -8.10 -24.57 15.81
N ARG A 121 -6.78 -24.38 15.78
CA ARG A 121 -5.85 -25.23 16.55
C ARG A 121 -5.63 -24.77 17.97
N GLN A 122 -5.54 -23.45 18.18
CA GLN A 122 -5.11 -22.85 19.44
C GLN A 122 -6.22 -22.02 20.10
N GLY A 123 -7.31 -21.75 19.37
CA GLY A 123 -8.37 -20.85 19.80
C GLY A 123 -8.15 -19.42 19.32
N VAL A 124 -9.24 -18.68 19.22
CA VAL A 124 -9.27 -17.31 18.67
C VAL A 124 -8.49 -16.34 19.56
N PHE A 125 -8.79 -16.29 20.86
CA PHE A 125 -8.18 -15.33 21.78
C PHE A 125 -6.67 -15.53 21.96
N ASP A 126 -6.22 -16.77 22.12
CA ASP A 126 -4.81 -17.11 22.25
C ASP A 126 -4.03 -16.73 20.99
N THR A 127 -4.61 -16.96 19.81
CA THR A 127 -3.94 -16.60 18.54
C THR A 127 -3.90 -15.09 18.35
N MET A 128 -4.99 -14.37 18.64
CA MET A 128 -5.04 -12.91 18.48
C MET A 128 -4.03 -12.21 19.39
N THR A 129 -4.00 -12.58 20.67
CA THR A 129 -3.08 -11.99 21.65
C THR A 129 -1.62 -12.27 21.27
N THR A 130 -1.27 -13.53 21.01
CA THR A 130 0.10 -13.90 20.63
C THR A 130 0.56 -13.25 19.33
N THR A 131 -0.30 -13.20 18.31
CA THR A 131 0.03 -12.56 17.02
C THR A 131 0.21 -11.05 17.18
N LEU A 132 -0.65 -10.37 17.93
CA LEU A 132 -0.54 -8.93 18.15
C LEU A 132 0.69 -8.58 19.00
N THR A 133 0.97 -9.34 20.05
CA THR A 133 2.19 -9.17 20.84
C THR A 133 3.43 -9.39 19.99
N ALA A 134 3.48 -10.48 19.20
CA ALA A 134 4.58 -10.74 18.28
C ALA A 134 4.76 -9.59 17.28
N ALA A 135 3.68 -9.11 16.66
CA ALA A 135 3.72 -8.01 15.71
C ALA A 135 4.19 -6.69 16.35
N ALA A 136 3.80 -6.42 17.60
CA ALA A 136 4.27 -5.26 18.36
C ALA A 136 5.78 -5.34 18.63
N ILE A 137 6.28 -6.51 19.06
CA ILE A 137 7.72 -6.71 19.29
C ILE A 137 8.50 -6.54 17.98
N VAL A 138 8.04 -7.15 16.89
CA VAL A 138 8.66 -6.98 15.56
C VAL A 138 8.69 -5.50 15.16
N ARG A 139 7.60 -4.77 15.40
CA ARG A 139 7.53 -3.33 15.10
C ARG A 139 8.56 -2.54 15.90
N LEU A 140 8.71 -2.82 17.20
CA LEU A 140 9.71 -2.18 18.06
C LEU A 140 11.14 -2.47 17.57
N VAL A 141 11.43 -3.71 17.16
CA VAL A 141 12.73 -4.08 16.60
C VAL A 141 13.00 -3.35 15.28
N LEU A 142 12.00 -3.25 14.39
CA LEU A 142 12.16 -2.51 13.13
C LEU A 142 12.44 -1.01 13.37
N VAL A 143 11.74 -0.40 14.33
CA VAL A 143 11.97 0.99 14.73
C VAL A 143 13.38 1.18 15.30
N ALA A 144 13.88 0.22 16.09
CA ALA A 144 15.22 0.29 16.66
C ALA A 144 16.34 0.08 15.62
N VAL A 145 16.16 -0.84 14.67
CA VAL A 145 17.18 -1.20 13.68
C VAL A 145 17.28 -0.19 12.55
N MET A 146 16.16 0.40 12.11
CA MET A 146 16.11 1.21 10.89
C MET A 146 15.26 2.48 11.07
N PRO A 147 15.65 3.39 11.99
CA PRO A 147 14.91 4.63 12.23
C PRO A 147 14.87 5.56 11.00
N GLY A 148 15.90 5.50 10.13
CA GLY A 148 16.04 6.38 8.96
C GLY A 148 14.99 6.17 7.87
N HIS A 149 14.69 4.93 7.47
CA HIS A 149 13.71 4.67 6.42
C HIS A 149 12.26 4.73 6.89
N LEU A 150 12.01 4.64 8.20
CA LEU A 150 10.67 4.84 8.75
C LEU A 150 10.29 6.33 8.76
N HIS A 151 11.25 7.23 9.00
CA HIS A 151 11.01 8.67 8.88
C HIS A 151 10.77 9.11 7.43
N GLU A 152 11.52 8.56 6.46
CA GLU A 152 11.26 8.87 5.04
C GLU A 152 9.87 8.40 4.59
N VAL A 153 9.44 7.22 5.04
CA VAL A 153 8.10 6.71 4.74
C VAL A 153 7.02 7.52 5.45
N GLU A 154 7.25 7.95 6.69
CA GLU A 154 6.28 8.76 7.44
C GLU A 154 6.20 10.19 6.92
N LEU A 155 7.33 10.82 6.56
CA LEU A 155 7.37 12.15 5.96
C LEU A 155 6.73 12.13 4.56
N ALA A 156 7.03 11.13 3.73
CA ALA A 156 6.38 10.97 2.43
C ALA A 156 4.86 10.72 2.57
N ARG A 157 4.40 10.13 3.70
CA ARG A 157 2.97 9.96 4.00
C ARG A 157 2.33 11.26 4.42
N LEU A 158 2.95 12.01 5.32
CA LEU A 158 2.45 13.31 5.76
C LEU A 158 2.39 14.30 4.60
N GLU A 159 3.40 14.31 3.73
CA GLU A 159 3.38 15.09 2.48
C GLU A 159 2.26 14.64 1.54
N ALA A 160 2.02 13.33 1.42
CA ALA A 160 0.94 12.80 0.59
C ALA A 160 -0.45 13.12 1.16
N GLU A 161 -0.63 13.08 2.48
CA GLU A 161 -1.87 13.47 3.16
C GLU A 161 -2.11 14.97 3.05
N GLN A 162 -1.09 15.80 3.26
CA GLN A 162 -1.17 17.25 3.14
C GLN A 162 -1.46 17.68 1.69
N LYS A 163 -0.78 17.08 0.70
CA LYS A 163 -1.04 17.33 -0.73
C LYS A 163 -2.43 16.85 -1.16
N ARG A 164 -3.00 15.85 -0.49
CA ARG A 164 -4.38 15.38 -0.72
C ARG A 164 -5.42 16.32 -0.11
N GLU A 165 -5.16 16.87 1.07
CA GLU A 165 -6.00 17.89 1.70
C GLU A 165 -6.05 19.18 0.85
N GLU A 166 -4.89 19.58 0.29
CA GLU A 166 -4.80 20.69 -0.66
C GLU A 166 -5.57 20.43 -1.98
N LEU A 167 -5.65 19.17 -2.44
CA LEU A 167 -6.42 18.80 -3.65
C LEU A 167 -7.93 18.66 -3.40
N MET A 168 -8.37 18.37 -2.17
CA MET A 168 -9.77 18.15 -1.81
C MET A 168 -10.51 19.43 -1.40
N HIS A 169 -9.80 20.50 -1.03
CA HIS A 169 -10.35 21.85 -0.83
C HIS A 169 -9.87 22.81 -1.93
N PRO A 170 -10.60 22.96 -3.05
CA PRO A 170 -10.29 23.95 -4.07
C PRO A 170 -10.78 25.34 -3.64
N GLU A 171 -10.39 25.78 -2.46
CA GLU A 171 -10.43 27.19 -2.08
C GLU A 171 -9.14 27.45 -1.34
N HIS A 172 -8.16 27.99 -2.07
CA HIS A 172 -7.34 29.15 -1.71
C HIS A 172 -6.40 29.34 -2.92
N GLN A 173 -6.91 30.06 -3.92
CA GLN A 173 -6.04 30.71 -4.90
C GLN A 173 -5.87 32.18 -4.49
N PRO A 174 -4.77 32.55 -3.82
CA PRO A 174 -4.41 33.95 -3.68
C PRO A 174 -3.03 34.19 -4.30
N GLU A 175 -2.84 33.91 -5.59
CA GLU A 175 -1.59 34.36 -6.26
C GLU A 175 -1.74 34.78 -7.72
N SER A 176 -2.78 34.32 -8.43
CA SER A 176 -3.03 34.77 -9.81
C SER A 176 -3.63 36.19 -9.90
N ARG A 177 -4.28 36.70 -8.83
CA ARG A 177 -4.81 38.07 -8.78
C ARG A 177 -3.72 39.14 -8.55
N VAL A 178 -2.68 38.82 -7.77
CA VAL A 178 -1.63 39.80 -7.43
C VAL A 178 -0.75 40.13 -8.64
N ILE A 179 -0.56 39.18 -9.56
CA ILE A 179 0.20 39.40 -10.80
C ILE A 179 -0.65 40.16 -11.83
N SER A 180 -1.97 39.93 -11.89
CA SER A 180 -2.89 40.66 -12.77
C SER A 180 -3.05 42.13 -12.39
N ASP A 181 -3.11 42.44 -11.09
CA ASP A 181 -3.26 43.83 -10.62
C ASP A 181 -1.97 44.64 -10.79
N LYS A 182 -0.79 44.00 -10.64
CA LYS A 182 0.50 44.64 -10.97
C LYS A 182 0.67 44.87 -12.48
N ALA A 183 0.15 43.98 -13.32
CA ALA A 183 0.16 44.17 -14.77
C ALA A 183 -0.84 45.25 -15.23
N ALA A 184 -2.00 45.38 -14.58
CA ALA A 184 -2.99 46.41 -14.88
C ALA A 184 -2.54 47.82 -14.46
N THR A 185 -1.77 47.93 -13.36
CA THR A 185 -1.29 49.23 -12.86
C THR A 185 -0.04 49.74 -13.60
N ALA A 186 0.66 48.87 -14.34
CA ALA A 186 1.88 49.23 -15.08
C ALA A 186 1.63 49.82 -16.48
N ASN A 187 0.41 49.78 -17.01
CA ASN A 187 0.08 50.22 -18.38
C ASN A 187 -0.31 51.71 -18.50
N HIS A 188 -0.06 52.52 -17.48
CA HIS A 188 -0.28 53.98 -17.51
C HIS A 188 1.01 54.77 -17.34
N VAL A 189 2.02 54.47 -18.17
CA VAL A 189 3.14 55.38 -18.43
C VAL A 189 3.31 55.55 -19.93
N LYS A 190 3.17 56.81 -20.35
CA LYS A 190 3.25 57.42 -21.68
C LYS A 190 4.11 56.67 -22.72
N THR A 191 3.53 56.50 -23.90
CA THR A 191 4.22 56.32 -25.18
C THR A 191 5.13 57.53 -25.49
N PRO A 192 6.41 57.33 -25.85
CA PRO A 192 7.21 58.32 -26.58
C PRO A 192 7.02 58.14 -28.11
N PRO A 193 7.13 59.21 -28.91
CA PRO A 193 6.97 59.14 -30.36
C PRO A 193 8.28 58.66 -31.02
N GLY A 194 8.18 57.90 -32.12
CA GLY A 194 9.28 57.66 -33.05
C GLY A 194 9.76 56.21 -33.11
N THR A 195 9.08 55.40 -33.93
CA THR A 195 9.53 54.07 -34.37
C THR A 195 10.41 54.18 -35.61
N ASN A 196 11.69 53.81 -35.50
CA ASN A 196 12.49 53.33 -36.63
C ASN A 196 13.15 52.00 -36.23
N TRP A 197 12.56 50.88 -36.63
CA TRP A 197 13.23 49.57 -36.68
C TRP A 197 13.02 48.98 -38.09
N PRO A 198 14.06 48.41 -38.72
CA PRO A 198 13.98 47.99 -40.11
C PRO A 198 13.20 46.68 -40.26
N GLU A 199 12.28 46.68 -41.23
CA GLU A 199 11.57 45.51 -41.72
C GLU A 199 12.56 44.51 -42.34
N THR A 200 12.56 43.26 -41.87
CA THR A 200 13.07 42.12 -42.63
C THR A 200 12.04 40.99 -42.62
N THR A 201 11.22 41.05 -43.66
CA THR A 201 10.66 39.97 -44.47
C THR A 201 10.98 38.50 -44.17
N GLY A 202 9.92 37.68 -44.19
CA GLY A 202 9.92 36.26 -44.55
C GLY A 202 10.40 35.31 -43.45
N THR A 203 9.80 34.16 -43.16
CA THR A 203 8.98 33.28 -43.98
C THR A 203 8.32 32.25 -43.05
N SER A 204 7.23 31.70 -43.55
CA SER A 204 6.26 30.83 -42.91
C SER A 204 6.67 29.35 -42.80
N TRP A 205 5.86 28.62 -42.02
CA TRP A 205 5.56 27.18 -42.06
C TRP A 205 6.25 26.24 -41.05
N SER A 206 5.41 25.79 -40.10
CA SER A 206 5.08 24.38 -39.81
C SER A 206 6.03 23.26 -40.28
N LYS A 207 6.35 22.39 -39.31
CA LYS A 207 7.01 21.06 -39.35
C LYS A 207 6.52 20.14 -40.49
N PRO A 208 7.25 19.06 -40.88
CA PRO A 208 7.16 17.78 -40.13
C PRO A 208 8.39 16.82 -40.17
N VAL A 209 8.35 15.85 -39.24
CA VAL A 209 8.94 14.49 -39.19
C VAL A 209 9.96 14.09 -40.26
N GLU A 210 11.16 13.70 -39.82
CA GLU A 210 12.10 12.90 -40.60
C GLU A 210 12.56 11.67 -39.80
N THR A 211 12.06 10.52 -40.23
CA THR A 211 12.60 9.16 -40.00
C THR A 211 13.91 8.98 -40.77
N LEU A 212 14.76 8.02 -40.39
CA LEU A 212 15.59 7.10 -41.23
C LEU A 212 16.84 6.62 -40.43
N PRO A 213 17.54 5.53 -40.82
CA PRO A 213 17.05 4.23 -41.31
C PRO A 213 17.68 3.03 -40.57
N ALA A 214 17.11 1.85 -40.85
CA ALA A 214 17.74 0.55 -40.63
C ALA A 214 18.79 0.24 -41.71
N THR A 215 19.90 -0.39 -41.34
CA THR A 215 20.75 -1.28 -42.15
C THR A 215 21.75 -1.92 -41.17
N ALA A 216 21.67 -3.25 -40.95
CA ALA A 216 22.41 -4.27 -41.70
C ALA A 216 23.94 -4.04 -41.52
N GLU A 217 24.72 -4.92 -40.92
CA GLU A 217 24.99 -6.32 -41.27
C GLU A 217 25.70 -6.98 -40.07
N ARG A 218 25.35 -8.20 -39.63
CA ARG A 218 25.71 -9.52 -40.20
C ARG A 218 27.20 -9.90 -40.01
N HIS A 219 27.38 -11.08 -39.40
CA HIS A 219 28.58 -11.95 -39.34
C HIS A 219 29.69 -11.52 -38.37
N ALA A 220 30.37 -12.39 -37.62
CA ALA A 220 30.31 -13.83 -37.42
C ALA A 220 31.23 -14.21 -36.23
N ALA A 221 31.09 -15.45 -35.75
CA ALA A 221 32.09 -16.26 -35.03
C ALA A 221 32.47 -15.84 -33.61
N MET A 222 32.01 -16.58 -32.59
CA MET A 222 32.63 -17.82 -32.10
C MET A 222 31.72 -18.52 -31.09
#